data_AF-A0A918WKZ8-F1
#
_entry.id   AF-A0A918WKZ8-F1
#
_cell.length_a   1.000
_cell.length_b   1.000
_cell.length_c   1.000
_cell.angle_alpha   90.00
_cell.angle_beta   90.00
_cell.angle_gamma   90.00
#
_symmetry.space_group_name_H-M   'P 1'
#
loop_
_entity.id
_entity.type
_entity.pdbx_description
1 polymer ?
#
loop_
_entity_poly.entity_id
_entity_poly.type
_entity_poly.pdbx_seq_one_letter_code
_entity_poly.pdbx_strand_id
1 'polypeptide(L)'
;MLESWFPVFDASDKEKNMQMWKEAISRSKPTAVIVPGSSMLVSLYMFCFREQVRIPEELSVICLEHNDLLSWMSPIPVTMRYPEEQALRIFVNWMNGGLVSSGLHYLSLEQTSGGESVRALAE
;
A
#
# COMPACT_ATOMS: atom_id res chain seq x y z
N MET A 1 12.40 -16.70 13.92
CA MET A 1 11.04 -16.25 14.23
C MET A 1 10.70 -15.09 13.31
N LEU A 2 9.88 -15.30 12.28
CA LEU A 2 9.46 -14.24 11.35
C LEU A 2 8.42 -13.30 11.98
N GLU A 3 7.67 -13.78 12.97
CA GLU A 3 6.59 -13.04 13.63
C GLU A 3 7.05 -11.73 14.31
N SER A 4 8.30 -11.63 14.78
CA SER A 4 8.84 -10.38 15.34
C SER A 4 9.03 -9.26 14.31
N TRP A 5 8.94 -9.58 13.01
CA TRP A 5 9.09 -8.64 11.90
C TRP A 5 7.75 -8.17 11.34
N PHE A 6 6.67 -8.92 11.58
CA PHE A 6 5.33 -8.63 11.07
C PHE A 6 4.40 -8.32 12.25
N PRO A 7 4.39 -7.08 12.75
CA PRO A 7 3.46 -6.74 13.80
C PRO A 7 2.02 -6.86 13.29
N VAL A 8 1.15 -7.35 14.16
CA VAL A 8 -0.26 -7.55 13.83
C VAL A 8 -0.98 -6.21 13.93
N PHE A 9 -1.41 -5.69 12.78
CA PHE A 9 -2.25 -4.50 12.69
C PHE A 9 -3.67 -4.81 13.18
N ASP A 10 -4.19 -3.97 14.07
CA ASP A 10 -5.56 -4.07 14.58
C ASP A 10 -6.28 -2.75 14.39
N ALA A 11 -7.14 -2.66 13.38
CA ALA A 11 -7.84 -1.41 13.04
C ALA A 11 -8.66 -0.82 14.20
N SER A 12 -9.01 -1.62 15.22
CA SER A 12 -9.79 -1.18 16.37
C SER A 12 -8.95 -0.55 17.49
N ASP A 13 -7.65 -0.89 17.58
CA ASP A 13 -6.76 -0.48 18.67
C ASP A 13 -5.72 0.54 18.16
N LYS A 14 -6.06 1.82 18.30
CA LYS A 14 -5.24 2.93 17.80
C LYS A 14 -3.91 3.00 18.55
N GLU A 15 -3.92 2.87 19.86
CA GLU A 15 -2.76 2.97 20.74
C GLU A 15 -1.75 1.87 20.42
N LYS A 16 -2.22 0.63 20.25
CA LYS A 16 -1.38 -0.49 19.84
C LYS A 16 -0.76 -0.28 18.47
N ASN A 17 -1.53 0.21 17.49
CA ASN A 17 -1.00 0.51 16.16
C ASN A 17 0.04 1.64 16.19
N MET A 18 -0.16 2.66 17.03
CA MET A 18 0.80 3.74 17.21
C MET A 18 2.12 3.22 17.79
N GLN A 19 2.05 2.34 18.80
CA GLN A 19 3.22 1.72 19.39
C GLN A 19 3.94 0.81 18.38
N MET A 20 3.18 0.03 17.61
CA MET A 20 3.69 -0.78 16.51
C MET A 20 4.51 0.06 15.53
N TRP A 21 3.96 1.18 15.03
CA TRP A 21 4.67 2.03 14.08
C TRP A 21 5.94 2.61 14.69
N LYS A 22 5.87 3.04 15.95
CA LYS A 22 7.03 3.55 16.68
C LYS A 22 8.15 2.52 16.73
N GLU A 23 7.83 1.28 17.09
CA GLU A 23 8.79 0.17 17.15
C GLU A 23 9.35 -0.17 15.76
N ALA A 24 8.49 -0.30 14.76
CA ALA A 24 8.89 -0.65 13.40
C ALA A 24 9.83 0.40 12.78
N ILE A 25 9.46 1.68 12.87
CA ILE A 25 10.19 2.80 12.27
C ILE A 25 11.49 3.08 13.05
N SER A 26 11.47 3.06 14.39
CA SER A 26 12.69 3.30 15.16
C SER A 26 13.73 2.18 14.99
N ARG A 27 13.27 0.92 14.88
CA ARG A 27 14.14 -0.25 14.73
C ARG A 27 14.80 -0.31 13.36
N SER A 28 14.01 -0.14 12.30
CA SER A 28 14.49 -0.35 10.93
C SER A 28 14.92 0.93 10.21
N LYS A 29 14.52 2.11 10.72
CA LYS A 29 14.74 3.43 10.09
C LYS A 29 14.42 3.40 8.58
N PRO A 30 13.21 2.96 8.20
CA PRO A 30 12.89 2.79 6.80
C PRO A 30 12.79 4.16 6.11
N THR A 31 13.21 4.22 4.85
CA THR A 31 12.98 5.37 3.96
C THR A 31 11.73 5.19 3.11
N ALA A 32 11.18 3.98 3.06
CA ALA A 32 9.95 3.65 2.36
C ALA A 32 9.14 2.59 3.11
N VAL A 33 7.81 2.70 3.07
CA VAL A 33 6.87 1.72 3.61
C VAL A 33 5.81 1.39 2.57
N ILE A 34 5.53 0.09 2.41
CA ILE A 34 4.43 -0.42 1.60
C ILE A 34 3.38 -0.96 2.55
N VAL A 35 2.14 -0.47 2.44
CA VAL A 35 1.00 -0.92 3.25
C VAL A 35 -0.03 -1.65 2.38
N PRO A 36 -0.68 -2.71 2.91
CA PRO A 36 -1.59 -3.54 2.11
C PRO A 36 -2.96 -2.88 1.87
N GLY A 37 -3.37 -1.92 2.69
CA GLY A 37 -4.71 -1.37 2.64
C GLY A 37 -4.86 -0.01 3.31
N SER A 38 -5.98 0.65 2.99
CA SER A 38 -6.36 2.00 3.38
C SER A 38 -6.41 2.21 4.90
N SER A 39 -6.91 1.25 5.68
CA SER A 39 -6.95 1.39 7.15
C SER A 39 -5.54 1.49 7.76
N MET A 40 -4.60 0.69 7.25
CA MET A 40 -3.21 0.71 7.71
C MET A 40 -2.48 1.96 7.22
N LEU A 41 -2.78 2.42 6.00
CA LEU A 41 -2.30 3.69 5.45
C LEU A 41 -2.72 4.87 6.32
N VAL A 42 -4.00 4.99 6.66
CA VAL A 42 -4.52 6.06 7.52
C VAL A 42 -3.83 6.02 8.89
N SER A 43 -3.68 4.84 9.48
CA SER A 43 -2.93 4.69 10.73
C SER A 43 -1.49 5.19 10.61
N LEU A 44 -0.78 4.83 9.53
CA LEU A 44 0.60 5.29 9.29
C LEU A 44 0.66 6.81 9.13
N TYR A 45 -0.25 7.42 8.37
CA TYR A 45 -0.30 8.87 8.19
C TYR A 45 -0.55 9.60 9.52
N MET A 46 -1.46 9.09 10.34
CA MET A 46 -1.71 9.65 11.68
C MET A 46 -0.47 9.55 12.57
N PHE A 47 0.25 8.42 12.51
CA PHE A 47 1.52 8.26 13.20
C PHE A 47 2.56 9.28 12.71
N CYS A 48 2.77 9.38 11.39
CA CYS A 48 3.74 10.30 10.80
C CYS A 48 3.42 11.75 11.16
N PHE A 49 2.16 12.15 11.10
CA PHE A 49 1.72 13.47 11.52
C PHE A 49 2.05 13.74 13.00
N ARG A 50 1.76 12.79 13.89
CA ARG A 50 1.99 12.93 15.33
C ARG A 50 3.48 12.99 15.69
N GLU A 51 4.29 12.13 15.07
CA GLU A 51 5.74 12.06 15.31
C GLU A 51 6.54 13.03 14.40
N GLN A 52 5.85 13.89 13.66
CA GLN A 52 6.45 14.89 12.76
C GLN A 52 7.35 14.30 11.67
N VAL A 53 7.07 13.07 11.23
CA VAL A 53 7.75 12.43 10.09
C VAL A 53 7.14 12.97 8.80
N ARG A 54 7.94 13.60 7.94
CA ARG A 54 7.46 14.18 6.68
C ARG A 54 7.35 13.14 5.58
N ILE A 55 6.19 13.11 4.91
CA ILE A 55 5.95 12.35 3.69
C ILE A 55 5.82 13.37 2.57
N PRO A 56 6.52 13.21 1.42
CA PRO A 56 7.42 12.12 1.06
C PRO A 56 8.89 12.31 1.48
N GLU A 57 9.25 13.42 2.13
CA GLU A 57 10.66 13.82 2.28
C GLU A 57 11.46 12.85 3.15
N GLU A 58 10.92 12.35 4.24
CA GLU A 58 11.64 11.45 5.17
C GLU A 58 11.17 10.01 5.02
N LEU A 59 9.91 9.83 4.65
CA LEU A 59 9.33 8.51 4.42
C LEU A 59 8.46 8.52 3.16
N SER A 60 8.81 7.67 2.20
CA SER A 60 7.95 7.36 1.06
C SER A 60 6.93 6.28 1.42
N VAL A 61 5.70 6.41 0.96
CA VAL A 61 4.61 5.50 1.29
C VAL A 61 3.88 5.05 0.03
N ILE A 62 3.65 3.74 -0.10
CA ILE A 62 2.83 3.14 -1.18
C ILE A 62 1.73 2.29 -0.55
N CYS A 63 0.50 2.42 -1.04
CA CYS A 63 -0.62 1.57 -0.65
C CYS A 63 -0.94 0.55 -1.76
N LEU A 64 -1.06 -0.73 -1.41
CA LEU A 64 -1.40 -1.78 -2.38
C LEU A 64 -2.90 -1.86 -2.72
N GLU A 65 -3.72 -1.04 -2.05
CA GLU A 65 -5.14 -0.88 -2.31
C GLU A 65 -5.42 0.50 -2.89
N HIS A 66 -6.24 0.54 -3.93
CA HIS A 66 -6.78 1.78 -4.48
C HIS A 66 -8.17 2.06 -3.90
N ASN A 67 -8.38 3.30 -3.45
CA ASN A 67 -9.66 3.79 -2.96
C ASN A 67 -9.75 5.30 -3.23
N ASP A 68 -10.78 5.73 -3.95
CA ASP A 68 -10.97 7.14 -4.33
C ASP A 68 -11.03 8.10 -3.14
N LEU A 69 -11.48 7.64 -1.97
CA LEU A 69 -11.52 8.44 -0.74
C LEU A 69 -10.13 8.85 -0.25
N LEU A 70 -9.08 8.12 -0.66
CA LEU A 70 -7.69 8.45 -0.30
C LEU A 70 -7.19 9.70 -1.02
N SER A 71 -7.86 10.16 -2.08
CA SER A 71 -7.52 11.41 -2.79
C SER A 71 -7.65 12.66 -1.93
N TRP A 72 -8.33 12.59 -0.79
CA TRP A 72 -8.48 13.71 0.16
C TRP A 72 -7.35 13.80 1.19
N MET A 73 -6.43 12.82 1.21
CA MET A 73 -5.29 12.83 2.11
C MET A 73 -4.18 13.75 1.59
N SER A 74 -3.36 14.29 2.50
CA SER A 74 -2.19 15.10 2.15
C SER A 74 -0.95 14.56 2.88
N PRO A 75 0.14 14.22 2.15
CA PRO A 75 0.21 14.14 0.68
C PRO A 75 -0.70 13.04 0.10
N ILE A 76 -1.14 13.20 -1.14
CA ILE A 76 -1.99 12.20 -1.79
C ILE A 76 -1.21 10.88 -1.90
N PRO A 77 -1.73 9.75 -1.40
CA PRO A 77 -1.00 8.50 -1.42
C PRO A 77 -0.84 7.94 -2.84
N VAL A 78 0.35 7.45 -3.16
CA VAL A 78 0.56 6.55 -4.29
C VAL A 78 -0.12 5.22 -3.97
N THR A 79 -1.07 4.82 -4.81
CA THR A 79 -1.82 3.57 -4.66
C THR A 79 -1.57 2.62 -5.83
N MET A 80 -1.81 1.34 -5.60
CA MET A 80 -1.79 0.31 -6.63
C MET A 80 -3.21 -0.17 -6.89
N ARG A 81 -3.55 -0.35 -8.16
CA ARG A 81 -4.85 -0.85 -8.63
C ARG A 81 -4.66 -2.21 -9.30
N TYR A 82 -5.58 -3.13 -9.01
CA TYR A 82 -5.63 -4.40 -9.72
C TYR A 82 -6.18 -4.17 -11.15
N PRO A 83 -5.59 -4.78 -12.20
CA PRO A 83 -6.01 -4.55 -13.58
C PRO A 83 -7.29 -5.34 -13.91
N GLU A 84 -8.42 -4.88 -13.37
CA GLU A 84 -9.75 -5.52 -13.48
C GLU A 84 -10.13 -5.83 -14.92
N GLU A 85 -9.93 -4.87 -15.83
CA GLU A 85 -10.20 -5.05 -17.27
C GLU A 85 -9.37 -6.17 -17.89
N GLN A 86 -8.10 -6.33 -17.50
CA GLN A 86 -7.25 -7.41 -17.98
C GLN A 86 -7.70 -8.76 -17.41
N ALA A 87 -8.05 -8.80 -16.12
CA ALA A 87 -8.56 -10.00 -15.46
C ALA A 87 -9.88 -10.46 -16.08
N LEU A 88 -10.81 -9.54 -16.33
CA LEU A 88 -12.10 -9.82 -16.98
C LEU A 88 -11.92 -10.36 -18.39
N ARG A 89 -11.01 -9.78 -19.19
CA ARG A 89 -10.71 -10.32 -20.53
C ARG A 89 -10.19 -11.75 -20.48
N ILE A 90 -9.27 -12.05 -19.56
CA ILE A 90 -8.75 -13.41 -19.36
C ILE A 90 -9.88 -14.36 -18.97
N PHE A 91 -10.75 -13.95 -18.06
CA PHE A 91 -11.89 -14.75 -17.61
C PHE A 91 -12.90 -15.01 -18.74
N VAL A 92 -13.24 -14.00 -19.53
CA VAL A 92 -14.14 -14.14 -20.69
C VAL A 92 -13.54 -15.08 -21.75
N ASN A 93 -12.24 -14.93 -22.04
CA ASN A 93 -11.54 -15.83 -22.96
C ASN A 93 -11.55 -17.28 -22.47
N TRP A 94 -11.37 -17.48 -21.16
CA TRP A 94 -11.48 -18.80 -20.53
C TRP A 94 -12.88 -19.40 -20.68
N MET A 95 -13.94 -18.62 -20.43
CA MET A 95 -15.32 -19.12 -20.59
C MET A 95 -15.64 -19.53 -22.04
N ASN A 96 -15.10 -18.80 -23.03
CA ASN A 96 -15.36 -19.07 -24.44
C ASN A 96 -14.51 -20.20 -25.03
N GLY A 97 -13.26 -20.37 -24.54
CA GLY A 97 -12.29 -21.31 -25.09
C GLY A 97 -12.07 -22.58 -24.27
N GLY A 98 -12.62 -22.68 -23.06
CA GLY A 98 -12.35 -23.74 -22.10
C GLY A 98 -11.00 -23.58 -21.39
N LEU A 99 -10.66 -24.53 -20.50
CA LEU A 99 -9.35 -24.57 -19.84
C LEU A 99 -8.24 -24.93 -20.84
N VAL A 100 -7.62 -23.92 -21.44
CA VAL A 100 -6.32 -24.08 -22.09
C VAL A 100 -5.24 -24.22 -21.00
N SER A 101 -4.21 -25.02 -21.22
CA SER A 101 -3.22 -25.47 -20.21
C SER A 101 -2.38 -24.38 -19.52
N SER A 102 -2.61 -23.09 -19.80
CA SER A 102 -2.03 -21.96 -19.07
C SER A 102 -2.90 -21.64 -17.85
N GLY A 103 -2.89 -22.51 -16.84
CA GLY A 103 -3.76 -22.39 -15.67
C GLY A 103 -3.48 -21.20 -14.72
N LEU A 104 -2.40 -20.44 -14.96
CA LEU A 104 -2.00 -19.32 -14.11
C LEU A 104 -1.64 -18.10 -14.94
N HIS A 105 -2.30 -16.97 -14.65
CA HIS A 105 -1.98 -15.67 -15.22
C HIS A 105 -1.49 -14.75 -14.10
N TYR A 106 -0.29 -14.20 -14.26
CA TYR A 106 0.22 -13.14 -13.39
C TYR A 106 -0.22 -11.78 -13.93
N LEU A 107 -0.92 -11.03 -13.10
CA LEU A 107 -1.38 -9.68 -13.42
C LEU A 107 -0.58 -8.69 -12.59
N SER A 108 0.07 -7.75 -13.28
CA SER A 108 0.85 -6.71 -12.62
C SER A 108 -0.10 -5.64 -12.09
N LEU A 109 0.12 -5.19 -10.86
CA LEU A 109 -0.62 -4.06 -10.33
C LEU A 109 -0.24 -2.78 -11.08
N GLU A 110 -1.21 -1.92 -11.30
CA GLU A 110 -1.05 -0.63 -11.96
C GLU A 110 -0.93 0.47 -10.92
N GLN A 111 0.12 1.28 -10.98
CA GLN A 111 0.23 2.43 -10.10
C GLN A 111 -0.75 3.53 -10.55
N THR A 112 -1.46 4.13 -9.60
CA THR A 112 -2.36 5.25 -9.91
C THR A 112 -1.61 6.54 -10.16
N SER A 113 -2.06 7.31 -11.14
CA SER A 113 -1.55 8.66 -11.42
C SER A 113 -1.88 9.63 -10.28
N GLY A 114 -1.01 10.61 -10.03
CA GLY A 114 -1.30 11.74 -9.14
C GLY A 114 -0.98 11.52 -7.65
N GLY A 115 -0.36 10.39 -7.28
CA GLY A 115 0.16 10.21 -5.93
C GLY A 115 1.43 11.03 -5.69
N GLU A 116 1.53 11.59 -4.48
CA GLU A 116 2.59 12.52 -4.02
C GLU A 116 3.39 11.92 -2.85
N SER A 117 2.97 10.79 -2.28
CA SER A 117 3.57 10.19 -1.10
C SER A 117 4.89 9.45 -1.35
N VAL A 118 5.45 9.51 -2.56
CA VAL A 118 6.74 8.90 -2.90
C VAL A 118 7.68 9.99 -3.40
N ARG A 119 8.90 10.01 -2.88
CA ARG A 119 9.91 10.97 -3.31
C ARG A 119 10.30 10.73 -4.76
N ALA A 120 10.25 11.76 -5.59
CA ALA A 120 10.79 11.72 -6.94
C ALA A 120 12.31 11.44 -6.88
N LEU A 121 12.79 10.48 -7.68
CA LEU A 121 14.22 10.31 -7.87
C LEU A 121 14.73 11.52 -8.64
N ALA A 122 15.72 12.24 -8.10
CA ALA A 122 16.39 13.31 -8.84
C ALA A 122 17.05 12.68 -10.08
N GLU A 123 16.72 13.20 -11.25
CA GLU A 123 17.32 12.81 -12.54
C GLU A 123 18.81 13.16 -12.62
#